data_AF-A0A7L7MFZ6-F1
#
_entry.id   AF-A0A7L7MFZ6-F1
#
_cell.length_a   1.000
_cell.length_b   1.000
_cell.length_c   1.000
_cell.angle_alpha   90.00
_cell.angle_beta   90.00
_cell.angle_gamma   90.00
#
_symmetry.space_group_name_H-M   'P 1'
#
loop_
_entity.id
_entity.type
_entity.pdbx_description
1 polymer ?
#
loop_
_entity_poly.entity_id
_entity_poly.type
_entity_poly.pdbx_seq_one_letter_code
_entity_poly.pdbx_strand_id
1 'polypeptide(L)'
;MSRESEVPSAAADRPDLRADCADCFGLCCVALPFAASADFAVGKAAGQPCTNLQADFRCGIHADLRERGFPGCTVYDCFGAGQKVSRITFGGRDWRQHPGTARQMFEVFPVVRQLHELLWYLAEALELPPARPVHRDLRRALDDVDRLTRGSAEELAEADVAAVRGRVGELLTRVSELVRAEVPGRRKSHRGADLVGARLRGADLRGANLRGAYLIAADLGGADLRSADLLGADLRDADLGGADLTGCIFLTQSQVNAARGDAATVLPGALARPAHWGPAGPAGAAGPADGAGPAARTARETRPGPQGRPGRQKGERAKGERAKGERVKENRPRGGRRRGSGR
;
A
#
# COMPACT_ATOMS: atom_id res chain seq x y z
N MET A 1 31.95 17.63 27.79
CA MET A 1 31.66 16.36 27.09
C MET A 1 30.23 15.98 27.41
N SER A 2 29.29 16.64 26.75
CA SER A 2 27.87 16.35 26.90
C SER A 2 27.58 15.10 26.09
N ARG A 3 27.23 14.01 26.77
CA ARG A 3 26.68 12.82 26.12
C ARG A 3 25.33 13.22 25.55
N GLU A 4 25.27 13.47 24.25
CA GLU A 4 24.01 13.47 23.52
C GLU A 4 23.39 12.09 23.73
N SER A 5 22.27 12.06 24.45
CA SER A 5 21.46 10.87 24.55
C SER A 5 20.91 10.58 23.15
N GLU A 6 21.46 9.57 22.48
CA GLU A 6 20.82 8.96 21.32
C GLU A 6 19.40 8.57 21.74
N VAL A 7 18.42 9.32 21.24
CA VAL A 7 17.02 8.93 21.32
C VAL A 7 16.91 7.68 20.45
N PRO A 8 16.54 6.51 21.00
CA PRO A 8 16.35 5.32 20.20
C PRO A 8 15.40 5.64 19.04
N SER A 9 15.85 5.33 17.83
CA SER A 9 15.02 5.45 16.63
C SER A 9 13.74 4.65 16.84
N ALA A 10 12.57 5.26 16.60
CA ALA A 10 11.24 4.62 16.71
C ALA A 10 11.10 3.31 15.92
N ALA A 11 11.94 3.08 14.92
CA ALA A 11 11.97 1.81 14.21
C ALA A 11 12.71 0.70 14.98
N ALA A 12 13.61 1.02 15.92
CA ALA A 12 14.34 0.06 16.74
C ALA A 12 13.41 -0.69 17.73
N ASP A 13 12.24 -0.12 18.04
CA ASP A 13 11.29 -0.65 19.02
C ASP A 13 10.33 -1.72 18.45
N ARG A 14 10.52 -2.17 17.20
CA ARG A 14 9.62 -3.14 16.53
C ARG A 14 10.38 -4.26 15.81
N PRO A 15 11.21 -5.06 16.52
CA PRO A 15 12.03 -6.09 15.90
C PRO A 15 11.21 -7.10 15.06
N ASP A 16 10.03 -7.47 15.54
CA ASP A 16 9.14 -8.43 14.86
C ASP A 16 8.53 -7.90 13.54
N LEU A 17 8.57 -6.59 13.31
CA LEU A 17 8.06 -5.94 12.10
C LEU A 17 9.17 -5.48 11.14
N ARG A 18 10.42 -5.87 11.41
CA ARG A 18 11.55 -5.70 10.48
C ARG A 18 11.85 -7.02 9.82
N ALA A 19 12.21 -7.02 8.54
CA ALA A 19 12.60 -8.25 7.85
C ALA A 19 13.87 -8.85 8.48
N ASP A 20 13.77 -10.07 9.02
CA ASP A 20 14.92 -10.90 9.35
C ASP A 20 14.94 -12.10 8.41
N CYS A 21 15.75 -12.00 7.36
CA CYS A 21 15.88 -13.05 6.36
C CYS A 21 16.57 -14.31 6.89
N ALA A 22 17.31 -14.25 8.01
CA ALA A 22 17.95 -15.43 8.60
C ALA A 22 16.92 -16.37 9.25
N ASP A 23 15.77 -15.82 9.65
CA ASP A 23 14.64 -16.58 10.21
C ASP A 23 13.53 -16.88 9.20
N CYS A 24 13.74 -16.58 7.92
CA CYS A 24 12.78 -16.79 6.86
C CYS A 24 13.18 -17.95 5.92
N PHE A 25 12.19 -18.66 5.36
CA PHE A 25 12.40 -19.63 4.28
C PHE A 25 12.49 -18.99 2.88
N GLY A 26 13.01 -17.76 2.79
CA GLY A 26 13.22 -17.07 1.51
C GLY A 26 11.93 -16.78 0.75
N LEU A 27 10.83 -16.53 1.47
CA LEU A 27 9.46 -16.51 0.92
C LEU A 27 9.27 -15.46 -0.17
N CYS A 28 9.86 -14.27 -0.05
CA CYS A 28 9.83 -13.27 -1.12
C CYS A 28 10.53 -13.74 -2.41
N CYS A 29 11.55 -14.59 -2.30
CA CYS A 29 12.32 -15.13 -3.41
C CYS A 29 11.64 -16.32 -4.10
N VAL A 30 10.65 -16.97 -3.48
CA VAL A 30 9.96 -18.15 -4.03
C VAL A 30 8.48 -17.90 -4.27
N ALA A 31 7.74 -17.37 -3.30
CA ALA A 31 6.29 -17.26 -3.35
C ALA A 31 5.81 -16.24 -4.39
N LEU A 32 6.51 -15.11 -4.54
CA LEU A 32 6.06 -13.99 -5.37
C LEU A 32 6.55 -14.11 -6.82
N PRO A 33 5.70 -13.82 -7.82
CA PRO A 33 6.15 -13.73 -9.21
C PRO A 33 6.83 -12.38 -9.47
N PHE A 34 7.70 -12.34 -10.48
CA PHE A 34 8.14 -11.10 -11.10
C PHE A 34 8.48 -11.34 -12.58
N ALA A 35 8.28 -10.32 -13.41
CA ALA A 35 8.62 -10.36 -14.83
C ALA A 35 9.95 -9.65 -15.07
N ALA A 36 10.66 -10.05 -16.13
CA ALA A 36 11.87 -9.36 -16.55
C ALA A 36 11.52 -7.90 -16.90
N SER A 37 12.22 -6.95 -16.30
CA SER A 37 11.99 -5.50 -16.43
C SER A 37 13.23 -4.71 -15.99
N ALA A 38 13.14 -3.38 -15.92
CA ALA A 38 14.17 -2.56 -15.29
C ALA A 38 14.39 -2.92 -13.80
N ASP A 39 13.38 -3.49 -13.13
CA ASP A 39 13.44 -3.88 -11.73
C ASP A 39 14.05 -5.26 -11.50
N PHE A 40 13.98 -6.13 -12.51
CA PHE A 40 14.40 -7.54 -12.43
C PHE A 40 14.99 -8.02 -13.76
N ALA A 41 16.26 -8.43 -13.75
CA ALA A 41 16.99 -8.89 -14.92
C ALA A 41 16.41 -10.17 -15.55
N VAL A 42 15.67 -10.95 -14.77
CA VAL A 42 15.03 -12.19 -15.19
C VAL A 42 13.60 -12.24 -14.67
N GLY A 43 12.75 -13.04 -15.32
CA GLY A 43 11.42 -13.35 -14.83
C GLY A 43 11.36 -14.69 -14.10
N LYS A 44 10.38 -14.86 -13.22
CA LYS A 44 10.03 -16.16 -12.63
C LYS A 44 8.54 -16.24 -12.28
N ALA A 45 8.00 -17.44 -12.26
CA ALA A 45 6.64 -17.69 -11.79
C ALA A 45 6.54 -17.63 -10.26
N ALA A 46 5.31 -17.48 -9.75
CA ALA A 46 5.00 -17.68 -8.34
C ALA A 46 5.29 -19.14 -7.95
N GLY A 47 5.88 -19.37 -6.78
CA GLY A 47 6.31 -20.69 -6.33
C GLY A 47 7.59 -21.23 -6.97
N GLN A 48 8.10 -20.57 -8.02
CA GLN A 48 9.42 -20.88 -8.57
C GLN A 48 10.51 -20.17 -7.76
N PRO A 49 11.51 -20.88 -7.20
CA PRO A 49 12.61 -20.26 -6.50
C PRO A 49 13.42 -19.34 -7.42
N CYS A 50 13.77 -18.14 -6.95
CA CYS A 50 14.77 -17.29 -7.58
C CYS A 50 16.09 -18.05 -7.74
N THR A 51 16.78 -17.88 -8.87
CA THR A 51 18.07 -18.54 -9.15
C THR A 51 19.17 -18.17 -8.16
N ASN A 52 19.03 -17.02 -7.50
CA ASN A 52 19.95 -16.56 -6.45
C ASN A 52 19.58 -17.05 -5.05
N LEU A 53 18.50 -17.81 -4.87
CA LEU A 53 18.08 -18.33 -3.58
C LEU A 53 18.93 -19.54 -3.18
N GLN A 54 19.73 -19.39 -2.13
CA GLN A 54 20.66 -20.41 -1.66
C GLN A 54 19.97 -21.54 -0.89
N ALA A 55 20.73 -22.59 -0.57
CA ALA A 55 20.27 -23.78 0.16
C ALA A 55 19.72 -23.43 1.57
N ASP A 56 20.26 -22.39 2.18
CA ASP A 56 19.89 -21.87 3.50
C ASP A 56 18.80 -20.77 3.45
N PHE A 57 18.13 -20.62 2.30
CA PHE A 57 17.07 -19.63 2.06
C PHE A 57 17.49 -18.17 2.00
N ARG A 58 18.79 -17.86 2.07
CA ARG A 58 19.29 -16.50 1.88
C ARG A 58 19.50 -16.18 0.41
N CYS A 59 19.44 -14.89 0.07
CA CYS A 59 19.79 -14.43 -1.26
C CYS A 59 21.31 -14.34 -1.40
N GLY A 60 21.89 -15.12 -2.33
CA GLY A 60 23.33 -15.19 -2.53
C GLY A 60 23.97 -13.94 -3.14
N ILE A 61 23.16 -12.97 -3.54
CA ILE A 61 23.61 -11.68 -4.12
C ILE A 61 23.02 -10.48 -3.37
N HIS A 62 22.56 -10.66 -2.12
CA HIS A 62 21.82 -9.63 -1.39
C HIS A 62 22.56 -8.28 -1.32
N ALA A 63 23.88 -8.32 -1.17
CA ALA A 63 24.72 -7.11 -1.10
C ALA A 63 24.81 -6.34 -2.43
N ASP A 64 24.61 -7.03 -3.57
CA ASP A 64 24.87 -6.52 -4.91
C ASP A 64 23.59 -6.53 -5.78
N LEU A 65 22.41 -6.51 -5.15
CA LEU A 65 21.13 -6.70 -5.85
C LEU A 65 20.95 -5.69 -6.99
N ARG A 66 21.28 -4.42 -6.79
CA ARG A 66 21.07 -3.38 -7.81
C ARG A 66 22.01 -3.58 -9.00
N GLU A 67 23.29 -3.80 -8.72
CA GLU A 67 24.36 -4.02 -9.69
C GLU A 67 24.12 -5.28 -10.53
N ARG A 68 23.48 -6.28 -9.92
CA ARG A 68 23.12 -7.55 -10.56
C ARG A 68 21.75 -7.53 -11.23
N GLY A 69 21.09 -6.36 -11.30
CA GLY A 69 19.83 -6.17 -12.02
C GLY A 69 18.58 -6.60 -11.26
N PHE A 70 18.59 -6.55 -9.93
CA PHE A 70 17.45 -6.80 -9.05
C PHE A 70 17.11 -5.60 -8.15
N PRO A 71 17.09 -4.33 -8.63
CA PRO A 71 16.73 -3.20 -7.80
C PRO A 71 15.32 -3.33 -7.20
N GLY A 72 14.38 -4.03 -7.86
CA GLY A 72 13.06 -4.32 -7.31
C GLY A 72 13.09 -5.10 -5.99
N CYS A 73 14.09 -5.98 -5.79
CA CYS A 73 14.28 -6.67 -4.51
C CYS A 73 14.73 -5.73 -3.39
N THR A 74 15.42 -4.63 -3.71
CA THR A 74 15.87 -3.65 -2.70
C THR A 74 14.77 -2.69 -2.25
N VAL A 75 13.73 -2.54 -3.06
CA VAL A 75 12.55 -1.71 -2.76
C VAL A 75 11.51 -2.51 -1.98
N TYR A 76 11.51 -3.84 -2.10
CA TYR A 76 10.57 -4.71 -1.43
C TYR A 76 10.85 -4.84 0.08
N ASP A 77 9.82 -4.68 0.91
CA ASP A 77 9.84 -5.00 2.33
C ASP A 77 8.65 -5.92 2.67
N CYS A 78 8.91 -6.94 3.49
CA CYS A 78 7.89 -7.87 3.98
C CYS A 78 7.35 -7.49 5.37
N PHE A 79 7.90 -6.45 6.01
CA PHE A 79 7.53 -6.02 7.37
C PHE A 79 7.63 -7.15 8.40
N GLY A 80 8.60 -8.04 8.21
CA GLY A 80 8.79 -9.20 9.10
C GLY A 80 7.83 -10.38 8.88
N ALA A 81 6.97 -10.32 7.87
CA ALA A 81 6.03 -11.42 7.58
C ALA A 81 6.74 -12.72 7.20
N GLY A 82 7.92 -12.62 6.58
CA GLY A 82 8.70 -13.78 6.16
C GLY A 82 9.08 -14.68 7.33
N GLN A 83 9.65 -14.11 8.38
CA GLN A 83 10.00 -14.87 9.58
C GLN A 83 8.76 -15.29 10.39
N LYS A 84 7.69 -14.47 10.41
CA LYS A 84 6.43 -14.83 11.08
C LYS A 84 5.86 -16.11 10.50
N VAL A 85 5.74 -16.18 9.17
CA VAL A 85 5.21 -17.37 8.48
C VAL A 85 6.12 -18.57 8.72
N SER A 86 7.43 -18.38 8.60
CA SER A 86 8.41 -19.47 8.68
C SER A 86 8.50 -20.07 10.08
N ARG A 87 8.64 -19.22 11.11
CA ARG A 87 8.88 -19.65 12.50
C ARG A 87 7.59 -19.91 13.26
N ILE A 88 6.58 -19.06 13.09
CA ILE A 88 5.35 -19.12 13.90
C ILE A 88 4.27 -19.93 13.20
N THR A 89 3.85 -19.53 12.00
CA THR A 89 2.72 -20.19 11.31
C THR A 89 3.02 -21.64 10.93
N PHE A 90 4.22 -21.92 10.43
CA PHE A 90 4.61 -23.27 10.01
C PHE A 90 5.52 -24.00 11.03
N GLY A 91 5.81 -23.36 12.17
CA GLY A 91 6.55 -23.98 13.27
C GLY A 91 7.96 -24.43 12.90
N GLY A 92 8.64 -23.69 12.01
CA GLY A 92 10.00 -24.03 11.59
C GLY A 92 10.11 -25.10 10.51
N ARG A 93 9.00 -25.61 9.97
CA ARG A 93 9.00 -26.61 8.88
C ARG A 93 9.10 -25.93 7.52
N ASP A 94 10.25 -26.05 6.86
CA ASP A 94 10.51 -25.40 5.57
C ASP A 94 9.86 -26.13 4.37
N TRP A 95 9.62 -25.37 3.30
CA TRP A 95 8.93 -25.85 2.09
C TRP A 95 9.77 -26.78 1.20
N ARG A 96 11.09 -26.88 1.41
CA ARG A 96 11.96 -27.81 0.64
C ARG A 96 11.93 -29.21 1.25
N GLN A 97 12.04 -29.30 2.57
CA GLN A 97 11.97 -30.56 3.32
C GLN A 97 10.52 -31.06 3.45
N HIS A 98 9.54 -30.14 3.43
CA HIS A 98 8.12 -30.46 3.56
C HIS A 98 7.34 -29.92 2.35
N PRO A 99 7.53 -30.48 1.15
CA PRO A 99 6.91 -29.94 -0.08
C PRO A 99 5.37 -29.92 -0.04
N GLY A 100 4.74 -30.75 0.79
CA GLY A 100 3.29 -30.74 1.01
C GLY A 100 2.73 -29.45 1.61
N THR A 101 3.55 -28.64 2.31
CA THR A 101 3.13 -27.37 2.92
C THR A 101 3.46 -26.15 2.05
N ALA A 102 4.26 -26.32 0.98
CA ALA A 102 4.81 -25.23 0.19
C ALA A 102 3.73 -24.31 -0.39
N ARG A 103 2.68 -24.89 -1.00
CA ARG A 103 1.58 -24.13 -1.61
C ARG A 103 0.89 -23.24 -0.58
N GLN A 104 0.49 -23.82 0.55
CA GLN A 104 -0.21 -23.10 1.62
C GLN A 104 0.69 -22.00 2.20
N MET A 105 1.99 -22.27 2.38
CA MET A 105 2.96 -21.28 2.85
C MET A 105 3.07 -20.08 1.90
N PHE A 106 3.06 -20.32 0.58
CA PHE A 106 3.13 -19.27 -0.43
C PHE A 106 1.82 -18.47 -0.55
N GLU A 107 0.68 -19.10 -0.30
CA GLU A 107 -0.64 -18.44 -0.25
C GLU A 107 -0.78 -17.56 1.01
N VAL A 108 -0.30 -18.03 2.17
CA VAL A 108 -0.37 -17.30 3.44
C VAL A 108 0.60 -16.11 3.49
N PHE A 109 1.78 -16.21 2.88
CA PHE A 109 2.80 -15.16 2.97
C PHE A 109 2.33 -13.75 2.53
N PRO A 110 1.68 -13.57 1.37
CA PRO A 110 1.12 -12.28 0.97
C PRO A 110 0.04 -11.74 1.92
N VAL A 111 -0.74 -12.62 2.57
CA VAL A 111 -1.73 -12.22 3.57
C VAL A 111 -1.00 -11.64 4.79
N VAL A 112 -0.06 -12.38 5.35
CA VAL A 112 0.68 -11.95 6.54
C VAL A 112 1.49 -10.69 6.28
N ARG A 113 2.08 -10.52 5.08
CA ARG A 113 2.77 -9.28 4.67
C ARG A 113 1.84 -8.07 4.71
N GLN A 114 0.60 -8.21 4.27
CA GLN A 114 -0.37 -7.12 4.33
C GLN A 114 -0.80 -6.81 5.77
N LEU A 115 -0.98 -7.84 6.61
CA LEU A 115 -1.32 -7.64 8.02
C LEU A 115 -0.17 -6.97 8.79
N HIS A 116 1.08 -7.39 8.55
CA HIS A 116 2.28 -6.80 9.15
C HIS A 116 2.49 -5.35 8.72
N GLU A 117 2.21 -5.01 7.46
CA GLU A 117 2.19 -3.62 7.00
C GLU A 117 1.15 -2.77 7.78
N LEU A 118 -0.03 -3.33 8.09
CA LEU A 118 -1.01 -2.62 8.94
C LEU A 118 -0.51 -2.46 10.38
N LEU A 119 0.13 -3.48 10.95
CA LEU A 119 0.76 -3.40 12.27
C LEU A 119 1.82 -2.31 12.32
N TRP A 120 2.62 -2.17 11.25
CA TRP A 120 3.61 -1.12 11.14
C TRP A 120 2.99 0.27 11.26
N TYR A 121 1.94 0.55 10.48
CA TYR A 121 1.27 1.86 10.53
C TYR A 121 0.54 2.12 11.85
N LEU A 122 -0.10 1.08 12.42
CA LEU A 122 -0.78 1.20 13.71
C LEU A 122 0.19 1.49 14.85
N ALA A 123 1.35 0.83 14.86
CA ALA A 123 2.39 1.07 15.84
C ALA A 123 2.98 2.49 15.70
N GLU A 124 3.20 2.97 14.48
CA GLU A 124 3.61 4.37 14.25
C GLU A 124 2.56 5.35 14.76
N ALA A 125 1.28 5.11 14.45
CA ALA A 125 0.20 5.95 14.92
C ALA A 125 0.11 6.06 16.45
N LEU A 126 0.51 5.02 17.18
CA LEU A 126 0.52 5.01 18.65
C LEU A 126 1.67 5.82 19.25
N GLU A 127 2.76 6.05 18.51
CA GLU A 127 3.88 6.88 18.95
C GLU A 127 3.63 8.37 18.74
N LEU A 128 2.70 8.72 17.84
CA LEU A 128 2.39 10.11 17.50
C LEU A 128 1.59 10.79 18.64
N PRO A 129 2.13 11.82 19.31
CA PRO A 129 1.40 12.55 20.36
C PRO A 129 0.07 13.17 19.90
N PRO A 130 -0.05 13.74 18.67
CA PRO A 130 -1.32 14.30 18.20
C PRO A 130 -2.44 13.26 18.07
N ALA A 131 -2.08 11.98 17.90
CA ALA A 131 -3.02 10.87 17.75
C ALA A 131 -3.62 10.36 19.08
N ARG A 132 -3.18 10.90 20.24
CA ARG A 132 -3.67 10.50 21.58
C ARG A 132 -5.20 10.35 21.68
N PRO A 133 -6.04 11.22 21.10
CA PRO A 133 -7.49 11.07 21.15
C PRO A 133 -8.03 9.77 20.56
N VAL A 134 -7.30 9.13 19.65
CA VAL A 134 -7.70 7.87 18.99
C VAL A 134 -6.84 6.66 19.40
N HIS A 135 -5.89 6.82 20.34
CA HIS A 135 -4.98 5.74 20.79
C HIS A 135 -5.69 4.51 21.36
N ARG A 136 -6.88 4.65 21.96
CA ARG A 136 -7.65 3.49 22.45
C ARG A 136 -8.09 2.61 21.28
N ASP A 137 -8.62 3.22 20.23
CA ASP A 137 -9.13 2.49 19.07
C ASP A 137 -7.97 1.93 18.22
N LEU A 138 -6.85 2.66 18.15
CA LEU A 138 -5.61 2.18 17.52
C LEU A 138 -5.03 0.94 18.23
N ARG A 139 -4.96 0.92 19.57
CA ARG A 139 -4.50 -0.26 20.33
C ARG A 139 -5.38 -1.47 20.07
N ARG A 140 -6.70 -1.28 20.12
CA ARG A 140 -7.63 -2.36 19.79
C ARG A 140 -7.41 -2.90 18.38
N ALA A 141 -7.25 -2.02 17.39
CA ALA A 141 -6.98 -2.43 16.02
C ALA A 141 -5.64 -3.18 15.89
N LEU A 142 -4.60 -2.72 16.59
CA LEU A 142 -3.29 -3.38 16.62
C LEU A 142 -3.41 -4.78 17.22
N ASP A 143 -4.05 -4.92 18.38
CA ASP A 143 -4.28 -6.21 19.05
C ASP A 143 -5.09 -7.17 18.16
N ASP A 144 -6.13 -6.67 17.48
CA ASP A 144 -6.98 -7.47 16.61
C ASP A 144 -6.23 -7.96 15.35
N VAL A 145 -5.42 -7.10 14.73
CA VAL A 145 -4.57 -7.49 13.59
C VAL A 145 -3.49 -8.46 14.04
N ASP A 146 -2.82 -8.20 15.16
CA ASP A 146 -1.74 -9.05 15.68
C ASP A 146 -2.26 -10.44 16.06
N ARG A 147 -3.46 -10.52 16.65
CA ARG A 147 -4.16 -11.79 16.89
C ARG A 147 -4.41 -12.57 15.59
N LEU A 148 -4.87 -11.89 14.54
CA LEU A 148 -5.09 -12.51 13.23
C LEU A 148 -3.79 -13.08 12.66
N THR A 149 -2.64 -12.41 12.83
CA THR A 149 -1.34 -12.94 12.38
C THR A 149 -0.89 -14.23 13.09
N ARG A 150 -1.51 -14.59 14.22
CA ARG A 150 -1.24 -15.82 14.98
C ARG A 150 -2.25 -16.93 14.70
N GLY A 151 -3.21 -16.72 13.80
CA GLY A 151 -4.13 -17.76 13.35
C GLY A 151 -3.41 -18.89 12.62
N SER A 152 -4.13 -19.99 12.40
CA SER A 152 -3.63 -21.11 11.60
C SER A 152 -3.41 -20.70 10.14
N ALA A 153 -2.70 -21.53 9.38
CA ALA A 153 -2.49 -21.29 7.96
C ALA A 153 -3.83 -21.27 7.17
N GLU A 154 -4.81 -22.07 7.58
CA GLU A 154 -6.17 -22.09 7.02
C GLU A 154 -6.91 -20.77 7.34
N GLU A 155 -6.92 -20.36 8.60
CA GLU A 155 -7.57 -19.10 9.03
C GLU A 155 -6.97 -17.87 8.34
N LEU A 156 -5.65 -17.86 8.15
CA LEU A 156 -4.94 -16.81 7.43
C LEU A 156 -5.29 -16.81 5.94
N ALA A 157 -5.39 -17.97 5.30
CA ALA A 157 -5.75 -18.07 3.88
C ALA A 157 -7.17 -17.56 3.60
N GLU A 158 -8.08 -17.68 4.58
CA GLU A 158 -9.47 -17.23 4.49
C GLU A 158 -9.69 -15.79 5.00
N ALA A 159 -8.65 -15.13 5.52
CA ALA A 159 -8.77 -13.81 6.12
C ALA A 159 -9.20 -12.73 5.11
N ASP A 160 -10.26 -11.98 5.45
CA ASP A 160 -10.67 -10.79 4.68
C ASP A 160 -9.76 -9.59 4.99
N VAL A 161 -8.58 -9.60 4.40
CA VAL A 161 -7.57 -8.54 4.55
C VAL A 161 -8.09 -7.18 4.05
N ALA A 162 -8.98 -7.18 3.05
CA ALA A 162 -9.55 -5.94 2.52
C ALA A 162 -10.45 -5.26 3.56
N ALA A 163 -11.30 -6.02 4.27
CA ALA A 163 -12.10 -5.49 5.36
C ALA A 163 -11.24 -5.00 6.53
N VAL A 164 -10.16 -5.72 6.87
CA VAL A 164 -9.21 -5.28 7.91
C VAL A 164 -8.55 -3.96 7.51
N ARG A 165 -8.06 -3.86 6.26
CA ARG A 165 -7.44 -2.64 5.71
C ARG A 165 -8.41 -1.46 5.71
N GLY A 166 -9.69 -1.68 5.40
CA GLY A 166 -10.72 -0.65 5.45
C GLY A 166 -10.86 -0.03 6.84
N ARG A 167 -11.05 -0.88 7.87
CA ARG A 167 -11.19 -0.43 9.28
C ARG A 167 -9.95 0.31 9.78
N VAL A 168 -8.76 -0.25 9.51
CA VAL A 168 -7.49 0.41 9.89
C VAL A 168 -7.32 1.73 9.12
N GLY A 169 -7.66 1.75 7.84
CA GLY A 169 -7.56 2.93 6.98
C GLY A 169 -8.37 4.13 7.48
N GLU A 170 -9.54 3.90 8.07
CA GLU A 170 -10.35 4.94 8.72
C GLU A 170 -9.62 5.55 9.93
N LEU A 171 -9.02 4.71 10.79
CA LEU A 171 -8.24 5.17 11.93
C LEU A 171 -7.01 5.97 11.49
N LEU A 172 -6.25 5.47 10.52
CA LEU A 172 -5.08 6.15 9.98
C LEU A 172 -5.44 7.50 9.32
N THR A 173 -6.65 7.61 8.75
CA THR A 173 -7.15 8.89 8.23
C THR A 173 -7.37 9.90 9.35
N ARG A 174 -7.98 9.49 10.48
CA ARG A 174 -8.15 10.37 11.65
C ARG A 174 -6.80 10.79 12.25
N VAL A 175 -5.83 9.87 12.32
CA VAL A 175 -4.46 10.16 12.77
C VAL A 175 -3.83 11.23 11.87
N SER A 176 -3.93 11.06 10.56
CA SER A 176 -3.43 12.03 9.58
C SER A 176 -4.05 13.42 9.77
N GLU A 177 -5.37 13.49 9.99
CA GLU A 177 -6.05 14.76 10.24
C GLU A 177 -5.57 15.44 11.54
N LEU A 178 -5.34 14.67 12.61
CA LEU A 178 -4.86 15.18 13.90
C LEU A 178 -3.43 15.73 13.79
N VAL A 179 -2.51 14.96 13.20
CA VAL A 179 -1.10 15.39 13.01
C VAL A 179 -1.04 16.64 12.14
N ARG A 180 -1.76 16.63 11.01
CA ARG A 180 -1.72 17.73 10.05
C ARG A 180 -2.49 18.97 10.53
N ALA A 181 -3.30 18.86 11.59
CA ALA A 181 -3.93 20.01 12.21
C ALA A 181 -2.95 20.91 12.97
N GLU A 182 -1.78 20.38 13.37
CA GLU A 182 -0.75 21.15 14.07
C GLU A 182 0.08 22.04 13.13
N VAL A 183 0.02 21.79 11.82
CA VAL A 183 0.75 22.58 10.81
C VAL A 183 -0.02 23.87 10.50
N PRO A 184 0.57 25.06 10.73
CA PRO A 184 -0.08 26.33 10.42
C PRO A 184 -0.31 26.52 8.91
N GLY A 185 -1.41 27.18 8.56
CA GLY A 185 -1.71 27.59 7.18
C GLY A 185 -2.74 26.71 6.48
N ARG A 186 -2.82 26.85 5.14
CA ARG A 186 -3.84 26.17 4.33
C ARG A 186 -3.49 24.70 4.15
N ARG A 187 -4.39 23.82 4.56
CA ARG A 187 -4.26 22.37 4.34
C ARG A 187 -4.25 22.05 2.84
N LYS A 188 -3.12 21.54 2.35
CA LYS A 188 -2.97 21.06 0.97
C LYS A 188 -3.40 19.60 0.90
N SER A 189 -4.16 19.23 -0.12
CA SER A 189 -4.60 17.86 -0.34
C SER A 189 -4.36 17.45 -1.79
N HIS A 190 -3.49 16.47 -1.96
CA HIS A 190 -3.12 15.80 -3.20
C HIS A 190 -3.38 14.29 -3.09
N ARG A 191 -4.35 13.90 -2.26
CA ARG A 191 -4.73 12.50 -2.06
C ARG A 191 -5.12 11.88 -3.40
N GLY A 192 -4.46 10.78 -3.77
CA GLY A 192 -4.70 10.06 -5.03
C GLY A 192 -4.36 10.87 -6.28
N ALA A 193 -3.65 12.00 -6.15
CA ALA A 193 -3.32 12.84 -7.28
C ALA A 193 -2.30 12.14 -8.19
N ASP A 194 -2.48 12.32 -9.49
CA ASP A 194 -1.45 12.02 -10.48
C ASP A 194 -0.47 13.20 -10.52
N LEU A 195 0.74 12.96 -10.01
CA LEU A 195 1.85 13.91 -9.95
C LEU A 195 3.10 13.30 -10.61
N VAL A 196 2.91 12.37 -11.56
CA VAL A 196 4.00 11.72 -12.27
C VAL A 196 4.81 12.79 -13.02
N GLY A 197 6.12 12.83 -12.78
CA GLY A 197 7.03 13.82 -13.37
C GLY A 197 6.77 15.27 -12.95
N ALA A 198 5.97 15.50 -11.91
CA ALA A 198 5.65 16.86 -11.46
C ALA A 198 6.90 17.62 -11.02
N ARG A 199 6.99 18.90 -11.37
CA ARG A 199 8.07 19.81 -10.96
C ARG A 199 7.70 20.51 -9.66
N LEU A 200 8.11 19.93 -8.53
CA LEU A 200 7.81 20.37 -7.17
C LEU A 200 9.08 20.77 -6.39
N ARG A 201 10.17 21.07 -7.10
CA ARG A 201 11.43 21.53 -6.50
C ARG A 201 11.21 22.73 -5.60
N GLY A 202 11.65 22.65 -4.35
CA GLY A 202 11.49 23.71 -3.35
C GLY A 202 10.03 23.97 -2.93
N ALA A 203 9.09 23.09 -3.30
CA ALA A 203 7.69 23.29 -2.95
C ALA A 203 7.48 23.19 -1.43
N ASP A 204 6.69 24.11 -0.88
CA ASP A 204 6.15 23.98 0.46
C ASP A 204 5.01 22.94 0.43
N LEU A 205 5.26 21.74 0.93
CA LEU A 205 4.31 20.64 1.07
C LEU A 205 4.08 20.27 2.54
N ARG A 206 4.36 21.20 3.46
CA ARG A 206 4.15 20.99 4.89
C ARG A 206 2.71 20.61 5.18
N GLY A 207 2.52 19.53 5.93
CA GLY A 207 1.19 19.03 6.26
C GLY A 207 0.35 18.67 5.03
N ALA A 208 0.95 18.39 3.88
CA ALA A 208 0.19 17.97 2.70
C ALA A 208 -0.40 16.56 2.89
N ASN A 209 -1.61 16.35 2.37
CA ASN A 209 -2.16 15.00 2.22
C ASN A 209 -1.65 14.43 0.88
N LEU A 210 -0.70 13.51 0.91
CA LEU A 210 -0.16 12.83 -0.27
C LEU A 210 -0.57 11.35 -0.31
N ARG A 211 -1.57 10.94 0.49
CA ARG A 211 -2.07 9.56 0.51
C ARG A 211 -2.35 9.03 -0.88
N GLY A 212 -1.72 7.94 -1.27
CA GLY A 212 -1.94 7.31 -2.57
C GLY A 212 -1.60 8.18 -3.78
N ALA A 213 -0.86 9.29 -3.61
CA ALA A 213 -0.44 10.12 -4.73
C ALA A 213 0.60 9.35 -5.58
N TYR A 214 0.53 9.51 -6.90
CA TYR A 214 1.53 8.99 -7.83
C TYR A 214 2.60 10.05 -8.06
N LEU A 215 3.74 9.93 -7.38
CA LEU A 215 4.87 10.87 -7.47
C LEU A 215 6.03 10.27 -8.28
N ILE A 216 5.73 9.33 -9.18
CA ILE A 216 6.74 8.62 -9.96
C ILE A 216 7.56 9.63 -10.76
N ALA A 217 8.88 9.59 -10.60
CA ALA A 217 9.81 10.53 -11.24
C ALA A 217 9.52 12.02 -10.98
N ALA A 218 8.77 12.38 -9.94
CA ALA A 218 8.54 13.78 -9.56
C ALA A 218 9.85 14.42 -9.04
N ASP A 219 10.07 15.68 -9.38
CA ASP A 219 11.16 16.50 -8.83
C ASP A 219 10.68 17.14 -7.53
N LEU A 220 11.09 16.58 -6.38
CA LEU A 220 10.83 17.09 -5.03
C LEU A 220 12.12 17.68 -4.41
N GLY A 221 13.12 18.04 -5.23
CA GLY A 221 14.41 18.49 -4.73
C GLY A 221 14.27 19.73 -3.84
N GLY A 222 14.77 19.68 -2.61
CA GLY A 222 14.63 20.77 -1.64
C GLY A 222 13.20 21.07 -1.20
N ALA A 223 12.22 20.22 -1.51
CA ALA A 223 10.85 20.41 -1.06
C ALA A 223 10.73 20.25 0.47
N ASP A 224 9.85 21.03 1.06
CA ASP A 224 9.54 20.95 2.49
C ASP A 224 8.30 20.07 2.69
N LEU A 225 8.52 18.80 3.03
CA LEU A 225 7.47 17.80 3.23
C LEU A 225 7.10 17.64 4.71
N ARG A 226 7.57 18.51 5.61
CA ARG A 226 7.42 18.29 7.05
C ARG A 226 5.97 18.03 7.45
N SER A 227 5.75 16.98 8.24
CA SER A 227 4.42 16.54 8.68
C SER A 227 3.43 16.15 7.57
N ALA A 228 3.89 15.86 6.35
CA ALA A 228 3.03 15.33 5.28
C ALA A 228 2.60 13.88 5.57
N ASP A 229 1.42 13.50 5.07
CA ASP A 229 0.93 12.11 5.07
C ASP A 229 1.29 11.44 3.75
N LEU A 230 2.18 10.45 3.81
CA LEU A 230 2.71 9.71 2.66
C LEU A 230 2.17 8.29 2.55
N LEU A 231 1.09 7.93 3.28
CA LEU A 231 0.59 6.56 3.24
C LEU A 231 0.24 6.13 1.81
N GLY A 232 0.93 5.11 1.33
CA GLY A 232 0.69 4.52 0.02
C GLY A 232 1.04 5.44 -1.16
N ALA A 233 1.75 6.55 -0.93
CA ALA A 233 2.30 7.36 -2.01
C ALA A 233 3.35 6.56 -2.80
N ASP A 234 3.30 6.65 -4.12
CA ASP A 234 4.26 5.98 -5.01
C ASP A 234 5.42 6.94 -5.32
N LEU A 235 6.58 6.69 -4.68
CA LEU A 235 7.79 7.51 -4.80
C LEU A 235 8.84 6.92 -5.75
N ARG A 236 8.48 5.95 -6.61
CA ARG A 236 9.44 5.33 -7.54
C ARG A 236 10.13 6.40 -8.39
N ASP A 237 11.45 6.44 -8.33
CA ASP A 237 12.32 7.40 -9.02
C ASP A 237 12.06 8.89 -8.70
N ALA A 238 11.25 9.21 -7.68
CA ALA A 238 11.09 10.59 -7.21
C ALA A 238 12.42 11.14 -6.71
N ASP A 239 12.73 12.39 -7.01
CA ASP A 239 13.95 13.06 -6.55
C ASP A 239 13.70 13.83 -5.25
N LEU A 240 14.18 13.30 -4.13
CA LEU A 240 14.10 13.90 -2.80
C LEU A 240 15.40 14.62 -2.40
N GLY A 241 16.33 14.89 -3.33
CA GLY A 241 17.62 15.54 -3.02
C GLY A 241 17.44 16.84 -2.24
N GLY A 242 18.01 16.93 -1.04
CA GLY A 242 17.83 18.09 -0.14
C GLY A 242 16.43 18.32 0.43
N ALA A 243 15.45 17.45 0.19
CA ALA A 243 14.10 17.59 0.74
C ALA A 243 14.07 17.36 2.26
N ASP A 244 13.15 18.02 2.97
CA ASP A 244 12.94 17.83 4.41
C ASP A 244 11.67 17.00 4.67
N LEU A 245 11.84 15.75 5.11
CA LEU A 245 10.76 14.82 5.45
C LEU A 245 10.54 14.71 6.96
N THR A 246 11.03 15.65 7.77
CA THR A 246 10.90 15.61 9.23
C THR A 246 9.43 15.56 9.66
N GLY A 247 9.09 14.57 10.50
CA GLY A 247 7.73 14.39 11.01
C GLY A 247 6.71 13.92 9.97
N CYS A 248 7.12 13.60 8.73
CA CYS A 248 6.26 12.86 7.80
C CYS A 248 5.73 11.59 8.47
N ILE A 249 4.47 11.27 8.20
CA ILE A 249 3.81 10.09 8.75
C ILE A 249 3.54 9.06 7.67
N PHE A 250 3.60 7.80 8.07
CA PHE A 250 3.31 6.63 7.24
C PHE A 250 4.23 6.50 6.01
N LEU A 251 5.44 7.06 6.10
CA LEU A 251 6.53 6.83 5.16
C LEU A 251 7.27 5.55 5.53
N THR A 252 7.49 4.67 4.56
CA THR A 252 8.13 3.37 4.76
C THR A 252 9.54 3.32 4.17
N GLN A 253 10.35 2.37 4.66
CA GLN A 253 11.69 2.13 4.10
C GLN A 253 11.62 1.78 2.61
N SER A 254 10.63 0.99 2.18
CA SER A 254 10.38 0.68 0.77
C SER A 254 10.20 1.94 -0.09
N GLN A 255 9.39 2.89 0.37
CA GLN A 255 9.16 4.14 -0.37
C GLN A 255 10.45 4.97 -0.50
N VAL A 256 11.27 5.01 0.56
CA VAL A 256 12.57 5.70 0.52
C VAL A 256 13.56 4.98 -0.39
N ASN A 257 13.61 3.64 -0.34
CA ASN A 257 14.47 2.82 -1.21
C ASN A 257 14.09 2.96 -2.70
N ALA A 258 12.82 3.23 -3.00
CA ALA A 258 12.32 3.46 -4.35
C ALA A 258 12.68 4.83 -4.91
N ALA A 259 12.92 5.81 -4.04
CA ALA A 259 13.25 7.18 -4.41
C ALA A 259 14.76 7.37 -4.61
N ARG A 260 15.09 8.53 -5.17
CA ARG A 260 16.44 9.10 -5.17
C ARG A 260 16.52 10.18 -4.09
N GLY A 261 17.70 10.34 -3.53
CA GLY A 261 17.99 11.38 -2.56
C GLY A 261 19.50 11.51 -2.40
N ASP A 262 19.91 12.39 -1.50
CA ASP A 262 21.31 12.71 -1.28
C ASP A 262 21.58 13.03 0.19
N ALA A 263 22.83 13.29 0.56
CA ALA A 263 23.20 13.54 1.95
C ALA A 263 22.48 14.76 2.59
N ALA A 264 21.90 15.66 1.78
CA ALA A 264 21.11 16.79 2.27
C ALA A 264 19.64 16.44 2.53
N THR A 265 19.12 15.33 1.96
CA THR A 265 17.76 14.85 2.25
C THR A 265 17.61 14.49 3.73
N VAL A 266 16.65 15.08 4.43
CA VAL A 266 16.37 14.81 5.85
C VAL A 266 15.27 13.76 5.95
N LEU A 267 15.60 12.62 6.57
CA LEU A 267 14.66 11.52 6.79
C LEU A 267 14.16 11.49 8.24
N PRO A 268 12.94 10.98 8.51
CA PRO A 268 12.53 10.59 9.85
C PRO A 268 13.54 9.60 10.46
N GLY A 269 13.85 9.77 11.75
CA GLY A 269 14.87 8.94 12.43
C GLY A 269 14.59 7.43 12.42
N ALA A 270 13.35 7.02 12.16
CA ALA A 270 12.92 5.64 11.96
C ALA A 270 13.46 4.99 10.68
N LEU A 271 13.87 5.78 9.68
CA LEU A 271 14.22 5.30 8.35
C LEU A 271 15.72 5.39 8.11
N ALA A 272 16.27 4.35 7.48
CA ALA A 272 17.65 4.32 7.06
C ALA A 272 17.81 5.03 5.71
N ARG A 273 18.93 5.74 5.56
CA ARG A 273 19.35 6.28 4.26
C ARG A 273 19.73 5.11 3.33
N PRO A 274 19.15 5.02 2.13
CA PRO A 274 19.53 3.98 1.18
C PRO A 274 20.99 4.13 0.72
N ALA A 275 21.71 3.01 0.61
CA ALA A 275 23.12 3.01 0.23
C ALA A 275 23.38 3.52 -1.20
N HIS A 276 22.38 3.44 -2.09
CA HIS A 276 22.47 3.91 -3.47
C HIS A 276 22.25 5.42 -3.63
N TRP A 277 21.94 6.14 -2.54
CA TRP A 277 21.82 7.59 -2.59
C TRP A 277 23.20 8.22 -2.71
N GLY A 278 23.31 9.21 -3.60
CA GLY A 278 24.58 9.87 -3.89
C GLY A 278 25.06 10.76 -2.74
N PRO A 279 26.34 11.20 -2.78
CA PRO A 279 26.78 12.32 -1.96
C PRO A 279 25.90 13.55 -2.25
N ALA A 280 25.77 14.47 -1.28
CA ALA A 280 25.02 15.72 -1.46
C ALA A 280 25.33 16.34 -2.82
N GLY A 281 24.31 16.49 -3.67
CA GLY A 281 24.47 17.30 -4.87
C GLY A 281 24.69 18.75 -4.47
N PRO A 282 25.38 19.57 -5.28
CA PRO A 282 25.41 21.00 -5.02
C PRO A 282 23.97 21.52 -5.02
N ALA A 283 23.55 22.09 -3.88
CA ALA A 283 22.25 22.72 -3.73
C ALA A 283 22.06 23.76 -4.83
N GLY A 284 21.23 23.45 -5.84
CA GLY A 284 20.82 24.41 -6.86
C GLY A 284 21.37 24.22 -8.28
N ALA A 285 22.07 23.14 -8.63
CA ALA A 285 22.33 22.86 -10.04
C ALA A 285 21.09 22.19 -10.67
N ALA A 286 20.23 23.01 -11.29
CA ALA A 286 19.31 22.51 -12.30
C ALA A 286 20.15 21.79 -13.36
N GLY A 287 20.05 20.46 -13.44
CA GLY A 287 20.47 19.74 -14.63
C GLY A 287 19.74 20.31 -15.85
N PRO A 288 20.37 20.38 -17.02
CA PRO A 288 19.74 21.00 -18.17
C PRO A 288 18.43 20.28 -18.46
N ALA A 289 17.38 21.07 -18.69
CA ALA A 289 16.11 20.60 -19.21
C ALA A 289 16.31 20.22 -20.69
N ASP A 290 17.04 19.14 -20.96
CA ASP A 290 17.25 18.64 -22.30
C ASP A 290 16.22 17.55 -22.60
N GLY A 291 15.29 17.89 -23.49
CA GLY A 291 14.44 16.91 -24.18
C GLY A 291 12.95 17.10 -23.97
N ALA A 292 12.38 18.14 -24.58
CA ALA A 292 10.99 18.10 -25.01
C ALA A 292 10.80 16.93 -26.00
N GLY A 293 10.41 15.75 -25.50
CA GLY A 293 9.82 14.67 -26.29
C GLY A 293 8.34 14.97 -26.58
N PRO A 294 7.81 14.58 -27.75
CA PRO A 294 6.60 15.18 -28.28
C PRO A 294 5.36 14.81 -27.45
N ALA A 295 4.46 15.78 -27.35
CA ALA A 295 3.15 15.65 -26.73
C ALA A 295 2.49 14.30 -27.05
N ALA A 296 2.21 13.51 -26.02
CA ALA A 296 1.38 12.33 -26.11
C ALA A 296 -0.02 12.77 -26.58
N ARG A 297 -0.31 12.50 -27.85
CA ARG A 297 -1.66 12.60 -28.40
C ARG A 297 -2.56 11.65 -27.63
N THR A 298 -3.70 12.17 -27.19
CA THR A 298 -4.76 11.42 -26.53
C THR A 298 -5.22 10.23 -27.39
N ALA A 299 -4.85 9.02 -27.00
CA ALA A 299 -5.51 7.80 -27.45
C ALA A 299 -6.60 7.44 -26.44
N ARG A 300 -7.84 7.64 -26.87
CA ARG A 300 -9.06 7.29 -26.15
C ARG A 300 -9.26 5.79 -26.27
N GLU A 301 -8.76 5.00 -25.31
CA GLU A 301 -9.08 3.58 -25.24
C GLU A 301 -10.42 3.39 -24.50
N THR A 302 -11.43 3.11 -25.31
CA THR A 302 -12.75 2.62 -24.90
C THR A 302 -12.62 1.23 -24.26
N ARG A 303 -13.04 1.11 -22.99
CA ARG A 303 -13.32 -0.19 -22.36
C ARG A 303 -14.45 -0.91 -23.10
N PRO A 304 -14.37 -2.23 -23.34
CA PRO A 304 -15.50 -3.01 -23.86
C PRO A 304 -16.53 -3.27 -22.74
N GLY A 305 -17.78 -2.89 -23.01
CA GLY A 305 -18.95 -3.30 -22.21
C GLY A 305 -19.39 -4.74 -22.53
N PRO A 306 -20.13 -5.38 -21.63
CA PRO A 306 -20.47 -6.80 -21.74
C PRO A 306 -21.44 -7.08 -22.91
N GLN A 307 -21.17 -8.19 -23.58
CA GLN A 307 -21.88 -8.73 -24.74
C GLN A 307 -23.36 -9.01 -24.42
N GLY A 308 -24.23 -8.60 -25.35
CA GLY A 308 -25.67 -8.72 -25.20
C GLY A 308 -26.25 -10.11 -25.53
N ARG A 309 -27.57 -10.20 -25.38
CA ARG A 309 -28.42 -11.10 -26.16
C ARG A 309 -29.65 -10.34 -26.69
N PRO A 310 -30.22 -10.78 -27.83
CA PRO A 310 -30.73 -9.85 -28.83
C PRO A 310 -32.26 -9.85 -28.96
N GLY A 311 -32.76 -8.74 -29.51
CA GLY A 311 -33.74 -8.79 -30.60
C GLY A 311 -35.18 -8.43 -30.26
N ARG A 312 -35.60 -7.23 -30.66
CA ARG A 312 -36.49 -7.05 -31.84
C ARG A 312 -36.74 -5.56 -32.13
N GLN A 313 -36.37 -5.16 -33.34
CA GLN A 313 -36.92 -4.04 -34.13
C GLN A 313 -38.45 -4.26 -34.31
N LYS A 314 -39.34 -3.30 -34.59
CA LYS A 314 -39.28 -1.99 -35.27
C LYS A 314 -40.71 -1.38 -35.19
N GLY A 315 -40.83 -0.08 -35.45
CA GLY A 315 -42.03 0.56 -36.04
C GLY A 315 -42.89 1.35 -35.04
N GLU A 316 -42.84 2.68 -35.04
CA GLU A 316 -43.49 3.65 -35.94
C GLU A 316 -44.90 4.09 -35.47
N ARG A 317 -45.04 5.43 -35.40
CA ARG A 317 -46.26 6.28 -35.57
C ARG A 317 -47.23 6.51 -34.40
N ALA A 318 -47.08 7.72 -33.83
CA ALA A 318 -47.98 8.88 -33.84
C ALA A 318 -49.51 8.77 -33.67
N LYS A 319 -50.04 9.78 -32.95
CA LYS A 319 -51.44 10.24 -32.77
C LYS A 319 -52.28 9.38 -31.82
N GLY A 320 -53.15 9.88 -30.95
CA GLY A 320 -53.71 11.21 -30.69
C GLY A 320 -54.95 11.02 -29.79
N GLU A 321 -55.29 12.07 -29.04
CA GLU A 321 -56.64 12.40 -28.53
C GLU A 321 -57.37 11.57 -27.44
N ARG A 322 -57.42 12.19 -26.26
CA ARG A 322 -58.56 12.48 -25.34
C ARG A 322 -59.91 11.76 -25.53
N ALA A 323 -60.42 11.21 -24.43
CA ALA A 323 -61.78 11.40 -23.85
C ALA A 323 -61.77 10.82 -22.41
N LYS A 324 -61.98 11.57 -21.32
CA LYS A 324 -63.22 12.09 -20.69
C LYS A 324 -64.33 11.06 -20.40
N GLY A 325 -64.72 10.99 -19.11
CA GLY A 325 -65.97 10.42 -18.57
C GLY A 325 -65.89 8.91 -18.32
N GLU A 326 -66.42 8.29 -17.27
CA GLU A 326 -67.37 8.70 -16.24
C GLU A 326 -67.32 7.67 -15.09
N ARG A 327 -67.70 8.10 -13.89
CA ARG A 327 -67.98 7.21 -12.75
C ARG A 327 -69.36 6.59 -12.92
N VAL A 328 -69.49 5.28 -12.69
CA VAL A 328 -70.73 4.68 -12.18
C VAL A 328 -70.37 3.65 -11.11
N LYS A 329 -71.03 3.79 -9.95
CA LYS A 329 -71.06 2.82 -8.84
C LYS A 329 -72.13 1.78 -9.15
N GLU A 330 -71.88 0.50 -8.88
CA GLU A 330 -72.93 -0.40 -8.38
C GLU A 330 -72.39 -1.61 -7.63
N ASN A 331 -73.27 -2.29 -6.92
CA ASN A 331 -73.08 -2.81 -5.58
C ASN A 331 -73.39 -4.31 -5.53
N ARG A 332 -72.47 -5.14 -4.97
CA ARG A 332 -72.71 -6.45 -4.28
C ARG A 332 -73.30 -7.62 -5.13
N PRO A 333 -73.37 -8.90 -4.63
CA PRO A 333 -73.24 -9.36 -3.24
C PRO A 333 -72.40 -10.63 -2.93
N ARG A 334 -72.09 -10.71 -1.63
CA ARG A 334 -72.02 -11.84 -0.66
C ARG A 334 -72.12 -13.30 -1.13
N GLY A 335 -71.31 -14.12 -0.43
CA GLY A 335 -71.65 -15.45 0.09
C GLY A 335 -70.77 -16.55 -0.52
N GLY A 336 -70.01 -17.37 0.20
CA GLY A 336 -70.00 -17.71 1.61
C GLY A 336 -69.96 -19.23 1.74
N ARG A 337 -68.96 -19.79 2.42
CA ARG A 337 -69.05 -20.84 3.47
C ARG A 337 -67.71 -21.57 3.64
N ARG A 338 -67.18 -21.42 4.85
CA ARG A 338 -66.31 -22.39 5.51
C ARG A 338 -67.12 -23.64 5.88
N ARG A 339 -66.48 -24.81 5.90
CA ARG A 339 -66.58 -25.80 6.99
C ARG A 339 -65.25 -26.56 7.09
N GLY A 340 -64.76 -26.69 8.31
CA GLY A 340 -63.72 -27.64 8.70
C GLY A 340 -64.30 -28.69 9.65
N SER A 341 -63.61 -29.82 9.72
CA SER A 341 -63.52 -30.84 10.79
C SER A 341 -62.90 -32.06 10.08
N GLY A 342 -61.74 -32.59 10.44
CA GLY A 342 -61.34 -32.98 11.77
C GLY A 342 -61.71 -34.44 11.99
N ARG A 343 -60.72 -35.33 11.86
CA ARG A 343 -60.56 -36.61 12.58
C ARG A 343 -59.09 -36.98 12.51
#